data_AF-A0A4Y2R993-F1
#
_entry.id   AF-A0A4Y2R993-F1
#
_cell.length_a   1.000
_cell.length_b   1.000
_cell.length_c   1.000
_cell.angle_alpha   90.00
_cell.angle_beta   90.00
_cell.angle_gamma   90.00
#
_symmetry.space_group_name_H-M   'P 1'
#
loop_
_entity.id
_entity.type
_entity.pdbx_description
1 polymer ?
#
loop_
_entity_poly.entity_id
_entity_poly.type
_entity_poly.pdbx_seq_one_letter_code
_entity_poly.pdbx_strand_id
1 'polypeptide(L)'
;MRLVVVTQLQGPMERENYKQCRCPTTVNTCKISLISLITLNELILRLKEQEEVHHRIVQQHEESSLNKMRYDCFNKLVGQESSAILFSKLPPTTEAAHQNCRRTFHQEQTWEGQCLNPSRWGWKL
;
A
#
# COMPACT_ATOMS: atom_id res chain seq x y z
N MET A 1 63.32 -37.55 13.99
CA MET A 1 62.82 -38.61 14.89
C MET A 1 62.57 -37.99 16.26
N ARG A 2 61.49 -38.41 16.92
CA ARG A 2 60.77 -37.76 18.04
C ARG A 2 61.58 -37.59 19.33
N LEU A 3 61.21 -36.61 20.16
CA LEU A 3 61.08 -36.82 21.60
C LEU A 3 59.92 -36.01 22.20
N VAL A 4 59.24 -36.67 23.12
CA VAL A 4 57.97 -36.34 23.79
C VAL A 4 58.24 -35.45 25.00
N VAL A 5 57.30 -34.57 25.37
CA VAL A 5 57.20 -34.08 26.75
C VAL A 5 55.77 -34.29 27.24
N VAL A 6 55.66 -35.21 28.20
CA VAL A 6 54.49 -35.44 29.05
C VAL A 6 54.51 -34.43 30.18
N THR A 7 53.38 -33.79 30.46
CA THR A 7 53.02 -33.44 31.84
C THR A 7 51.52 -33.55 32.03
N GLN A 8 51.13 -34.49 32.89
CA GLN A 8 49.90 -34.40 33.68
C GLN A 8 50.23 -33.61 34.95
N LEU A 9 49.32 -32.79 35.48
CA LEU A 9 48.58 -33.10 36.72
C LEU A 9 47.63 -31.96 37.14
N GLN A 10 46.42 -32.37 37.55
CA GLN A 10 45.53 -31.83 38.59
C GLN A 10 44.86 -30.44 38.48
N GLY A 11 43.51 -30.44 38.58
CA GLY A 11 42.59 -29.28 38.75
C GLY A 11 42.67 -28.63 40.15
N PRO A 12 41.62 -27.97 40.72
CA PRO A 12 40.17 -27.97 40.43
C PRO A 12 39.62 -26.54 40.15
N MET A 13 38.37 -26.30 39.71
CA MET A 13 37.23 -25.99 40.60
C MET A 13 35.99 -25.62 39.74
N GLU A 14 34.91 -26.36 39.95
CA GLU A 14 33.49 -25.92 39.98
C GLU A 14 32.86 -25.14 38.80
N ARG A 15 32.31 -25.92 37.87
CA ARG A 15 30.87 -25.99 37.53
C ARG A 15 30.05 -24.67 37.51
N GLU A 16 30.10 -23.95 36.39
CA GLU A 16 28.91 -23.25 35.86
C GLU A 16 28.64 -23.71 34.43
N ASN A 17 27.45 -24.26 34.21
CA ASN A 17 27.02 -24.91 32.98
C ASN A 17 26.66 -23.85 31.93
N TYR A 18 27.60 -23.01 31.51
CA TYR A 18 27.44 -22.28 30.26
C TYR A 18 27.70 -23.29 29.14
N LYS A 19 26.62 -23.86 28.60
CA LYS A 19 26.73 -24.54 27.30
C LYS A 19 27.06 -23.48 26.27
N GLN A 20 28.35 -23.26 26.07
CA GLN A 20 28.88 -22.57 24.91
C GLN A 20 28.45 -23.38 23.69
N CYS A 21 27.35 -22.96 23.06
CA CYS A 21 26.97 -23.46 21.75
C CYS A 21 28.12 -23.13 20.81
N ARG A 22 28.96 -24.14 20.55
CA ARG A 22 29.85 -24.13 19.39
C ARG A 22 28.95 -24.20 18.18
N CYS A 23 28.56 -23.06 17.65
CA CYS A 23 28.10 -22.98 16.27
C CYS A 23 29.37 -23.06 15.41
N PRO A 24 29.59 -24.14 14.64
CA PRO A 24 30.58 -24.10 13.57
C PRO A 24 30.08 -23.08 12.55
N THR A 25 31.01 -22.31 11.97
CA THR A 25 30.75 -21.43 10.84
C THR A 25 30.39 -22.27 9.61
N THR A 26 29.16 -22.75 9.57
CA THR A 26 28.52 -23.35 8.40
C THR A 26 27.27 -22.54 8.20
N VAL A 27 27.26 -21.83 7.07
CA VAL A 27 26.15 -21.10 6.45
C VAL A 27 24.84 -21.36 7.18
N ASN A 28 24.28 -20.29 7.73
CA ASN A 28 22.96 -20.19 8.35
C ASN A 28 21.80 -20.51 7.39
N THR A 29 21.91 -21.56 6.59
CA THR A 29 20.81 -22.14 5.83
C THR A 29 19.90 -22.81 6.84
N CYS A 30 19.04 -22.00 7.47
CA CYS A 30 17.84 -22.45 8.13
C CYS A 30 17.17 -23.44 7.16
N LYS A 31 16.93 -24.69 7.60
CA LYS A 31 16.23 -25.69 6.80
C LYS A 31 14.78 -25.23 6.64
N ILE A 32 14.52 -24.34 5.70
CA ILE A 32 13.18 -23.90 5.36
C ILE A 32 12.46 -25.13 4.80
N SER A 33 11.36 -25.53 5.44
CA SER A 33 10.53 -26.64 4.97
C SER A 33 9.99 -26.32 3.57
N LEU A 34 9.95 -27.33 2.69
CA LEU A 34 9.37 -27.18 1.35
C LEU A 34 7.93 -26.64 1.41
N ILE A 35 7.16 -27.03 2.43
CA ILE A 35 5.80 -26.53 2.65
C ILE A 35 5.83 -25.02 2.89
N SER A 36 6.77 -24.52 3.69
CA SER A 36 6.93 -23.08 3.94
C SER A 36 7.29 -22.31 2.68
N LEU A 37 8.12 -22.88 1.78
CA LEU A 37 8.45 -22.27 0.50
C LEU A 37 7.24 -22.25 -0.46
N ILE A 38 6.46 -23.34 -0.50
CA ILE A 38 5.25 -23.42 -1.32
C ILE A 38 4.24 -22.36 -0.86
N THR A 39 3.96 -22.28 0.44
CA THR A 39 3.05 -21.28 1.01
C THR A 39 3.54 -19.85 0.74
N LEU A 40 4.85 -19.59 0.87
CA LEU A 40 5.42 -18.28 0.60
C LEU A 40 5.29 -17.88 -0.88
N ASN A 41 5.53 -18.82 -1.81
CA ASN A 41 5.34 -18.58 -3.24
C ASN A 41 3.87 -18.30 -3.60
N GLU A 42 2.93 -19.05 -3.01
CA GLU A 42 1.50 -18.80 -3.19
C GLU A 42 1.08 -17.41 -2.68
N LEU A 43 1.60 -16.97 -1.53
CA LEU A 43 1.33 -15.64 -1.00
C LEU A 43 1.93 -14.55 -1.89
N ILE A 44 3.13 -14.74 -2.42
CA ILE A 44 3.76 -13.81 -3.35
C ILE A 44 2.94 -13.69 -4.64
N LEU A 45 2.44 -14.80 -5.17
CA LEU A 45 1.57 -14.80 -6.35
C LEU A 45 0.28 -14.02 -6.09
N ARG A 46 -0.39 -14.27 -4.96
CA ARG A 46 -1.59 -13.53 -4.56
C ARG A 46 -1.35 -12.04 -4.36
N LEU A 47 -0.20 -11.66 -3.79
CA LEU A 47 0.18 -10.26 -3.63
C LEU A 47 0.38 -9.56 -4.98
N LYS A 48 1.07 -10.22 -5.92
CA LYS A 48 1.22 -9.71 -7.29
C LYS A 48 -0.11 -9.57 -8.01
N GLU A 49 -1.01 -10.56 -7.87
CA GLU A 49 -2.35 -10.49 -8.44
C GLU A 49 -3.16 -9.31 -7.86
N GLN A 50 -3.07 -9.06 -6.55
CA GLN A 50 -3.72 -7.92 -5.91
C GLN A 50 -3.17 -6.59 -6.40
N GLU A 51 -1.85 -6.48 -6.59
CA GLU A 51 -1.20 -5.27 -7.11
C GLU A 51 -1.65 -4.97 -8.55
N GLU A 52 -1.69 -6.00 -9.41
CA GLU A 52 -2.18 -5.88 -10.80
C GLU A 52 -3.67 -5.52 -10.88
N VAL A 53 -4.48 -6.02 -9.94
CA VAL A 53 -5.90 -5.64 -9.84
C VAL A 53 -6.03 -4.20 -9.36
N HIS A 54 -5.25 -3.78 -8.37
CA HIS A 54 -5.26 -2.41 -7.87
C HIS A 54 -4.87 -1.42 -8.98
N HIS A 55 -3.81 -1.72 -9.73
CA HIS A 55 -3.37 -0.90 -10.85
C HIS A 55 -4.47 -0.78 -11.92
N ARG A 56 -5.13 -1.89 -12.28
CA ARG A 56 -6.26 -1.87 -13.23
C ARG A 56 -7.44 -1.03 -12.74
N ILE A 57 -7.78 -1.13 -11.45
CA ILE A 57 -8.86 -0.32 -10.86
C ILE A 57 -8.50 1.17 -10.88
N VAL A 58 -7.27 1.53 -10.54
CA VAL A 58 -6.81 2.93 -10.56
C VAL A 58 -6.86 3.49 -11.99
N GLN A 59 -6.39 2.73 -12.98
CA GLN A 59 -6.47 3.14 -14.39
C GLN A 59 -7.92 3.34 -14.86
N GLN A 60 -8.82 2.39 -14.56
CA GLN A 60 -10.24 2.51 -14.90
C GLN A 60 -10.89 3.72 -14.21
N HIS A 61 -10.54 3.98 -12.96
CA HIS A 61 -11.02 5.16 -12.21
C HIS A 61 -10.51 6.46 -12.85
N GLU A 62 -9.27 6.49 -13.32
CA GLU A 62 -8.71 7.66 -14.00
C GLU A 62 -9.37 7.89 -15.37
N GLU A 63 -9.56 6.83 -16.15
CA GLU A 63 -10.22 6.88 -17.46
C GLU A 63 -11.70 7.29 -17.38
N SER A 64 -12.41 6.84 -16.34
CA SER A 64 -13.81 7.20 -16.07
C SER A 64 -13.97 8.47 -15.23
N SER A 65 -12.87 9.13 -14.87
CA SER A 65 -12.93 10.33 -14.02
C SER A 65 -13.59 11.51 -14.74
N LEU A 66 -14.31 12.35 -13.98
CA LEU A 66 -14.89 13.61 -14.50
C LEU A 66 -13.83 14.52 -15.12
N ASN A 67 -12.60 14.49 -14.59
CA ASN A 67 -11.48 15.27 -15.12
C ASN A 67 -11.07 14.79 -16.52
N LYS A 68 -10.99 13.47 -16.74
CA LYS A 68 -10.69 12.91 -18.06
C LYS A 68 -11.80 13.26 -19.06
N MET A 69 -13.07 13.08 -18.68
CA MET A 69 -14.20 13.48 -19.51
C MET A 69 -14.20 14.99 -19.83
N ARG A 70 -13.86 15.83 -18.85
CA ARG A 70 -13.73 17.28 -19.02
C ARG A 70 -12.64 17.63 -20.02
N TYR A 71 -11.50 16.94 -19.96
CA TYR A 71 -10.39 17.10 -20.90
C TYR A 71 -10.77 16.68 -22.33
N ASP A 72 -11.40 15.52 -22.49
CA ASP A 72 -11.85 15.04 -23.80
C ASP A 72 -12.89 15.97 -24.43
N CYS A 73 -13.82 16.47 -23.61
CA CYS A 73 -14.80 17.49 -24.01
C CYS A 73 -14.12 18.79 -24.44
N PHE A 74 -13.11 19.25 -23.70
CA PHE A 74 -12.31 20.42 -24.03
C PHE A 74 -11.61 20.26 -25.39
N ASN A 75 -10.91 19.15 -25.63
CA ASN A 75 -10.24 18.90 -26.90
C ASN A 75 -11.21 18.85 -28.08
N LYS A 76 -12.39 18.26 -27.87
CA LYS A 76 -13.45 18.25 -28.87
C LYS A 76 -13.92 19.67 -29.20
N LEU A 77 -14.11 20.53 -28.20
CA LEU A 77 -14.53 21.92 -28.39
C LEU A 77 -13.45 22.75 -29.10
N VAL A 78 -12.18 22.55 -28.74
CA VAL A 78 -11.03 23.19 -29.43
C VAL A 78 -11.00 22.79 -30.90
N GLY A 79 -11.23 21.51 -31.22
CA GLY A 79 -11.22 21.01 -32.60
C GLY A 79 -12.43 21.43 -33.45
N GLN A 80 -13.47 22.02 -32.86
CA GLN A 80 -14.70 22.43 -33.55
C GLN A 80 -14.68 23.90 -34.06
N GLU A 81 -13.48 24.46 -34.27
CA GLU A 81 -13.23 25.83 -34.77
C GLU A 81 -13.94 26.97 -34.00
N SER A 82 -14.40 26.73 -32.77
CA SER A 82 -14.96 27.80 -31.94
C SER A 82 -13.84 28.70 -31.42
N SER A 83 -13.88 29.98 -31.75
CA SER A 83 -12.89 30.98 -31.28
C SER A 83 -12.93 31.22 -29.77
N ALA A 84 -14.00 30.78 -29.09
CA ALA A 84 -14.16 30.90 -27.64
C ALA A 84 -14.77 29.63 -27.04
N ILE A 85 -14.06 29.02 -26.08
CA ILE A 85 -14.52 27.85 -25.36
C ILE A 85 -15.43 28.31 -24.22
N LEU A 86 -16.71 27.98 -24.32
CA LEU A 86 -17.66 28.25 -23.25
C LEU A 86 -17.46 27.26 -22.10
N PHE A 87 -17.04 27.74 -20.94
CA PHE A 87 -16.85 26.91 -19.74
C PHE A 87 -18.13 26.19 -19.29
N SER A 88 -19.31 26.72 -19.60
CA SER A 88 -20.60 26.08 -19.30
C SER A 88 -20.84 24.79 -20.09
N LYS A 89 -20.11 24.56 -21.18
CA LYS A 89 -20.17 23.32 -21.96
C LYS A 89 -19.25 22.23 -21.40
N LEU A 90 -18.36 22.57 -20.48
CA LEU A 90 -17.44 21.61 -19.87
C LEU A 90 -18.09 20.93 -18.65
N PRO A 91 -17.98 19.60 -18.51
CA PRO A 91 -18.34 18.88 -17.29
C PRO A 91 -17.66 19.49 -16.06
N PRO A 92 -18.24 19.44 -14.85
CA PRO A 92 -17.57 19.89 -13.64
C PRO A 92 -16.28 19.11 -13.39
N THR A 93 -15.35 19.70 -12.65
CA THR A 93 -14.19 18.93 -12.15
C THR A 93 -14.66 17.94 -11.08
N THR A 94 -13.88 16.88 -10.86
CA THR A 94 -14.16 15.91 -9.79
C THR A 94 -14.33 16.61 -8.43
N GLU A 95 -13.47 17.58 -8.13
CA GLU A 95 -13.54 18.31 -6.86
C GLU A 95 -14.79 19.21 -6.76
N ALA A 96 -15.19 19.87 -7.84
CA ALA A 96 -16.41 20.67 -7.86
C ALA A 96 -17.66 19.79 -7.65
N ALA A 97 -17.68 18.60 -8.27
CA ALA A 97 -18.74 17.62 -8.07
C ALA A 97 -18.78 17.12 -6.61
N HIS A 98 -17.63 16.78 -6.02
CA HIS A 98 -17.54 16.40 -4.61
C HIS A 98 -18.04 17.51 -3.67
N GLN A 99 -17.61 18.75 -3.91
CA GLN A 99 -18.06 19.88 -3.11
C GLN A 99 -19.57 20.10 -3.24
N ASN A 100 -20.13 19.96 -4.44
CA ASN A 100 -21.57 20.03 -4.67
C ASN A 100 -22.32 18.95 -3.87
N CYS A 101 -21.90 17.68 -3.98
CA CYS A 101 -22.51 16.59 -3.22
C CYS A 101 -22.47 16.83 -1.71
N ARG A 102 -21.33 17.31 -1.20
CA ARG A 102 -21.18 17.67 0.20
C ARG A 102 -22.11 18.81 0.64
N ARG A 103 -22.30 19.84 -0.20
CA ARG A 103 -23.25 20.94 0.06
C ARG A 103 -24.68 20.44 0.13
N THR A 104 -25.10 19.64 -0.84
CA THR A 104 -26.44 19.05 -0.87
C THR A 104 -26.67 18.19 0.36
N PHE A 105 -25.73 17.31 0.69
CA PHE A 105 -25.83 16.48 1.88
C PHE A 105 -25.92 17.30 3.17
N HIS A 106 -25.08 18.34 3.33
CA HIS A 106 -25.16 19.26 4.47
C HIS A 106 -26.56 19.88 4.61
N GLN A 107 -27.13 20.31 3.49
CA GLN A 107 -28.44 20.94 3.45
C GLN A 107 -29.54 19.95 3.86
N GLU A 108 -29.50 18.72 3.35
CA GLU A 108 -30.42 17.65 3.78
C GLU A 108 -30.29 17.35 5.28
N GLN A 109 -29.07 17.23 5.81
CA GLN A 109 -28.86 17.03 7.25
C GLN A 109 -29.41 18.17 8.09
N THR A 110 -29.26 19.41 7.60
CA THR A 110 -29.81 20.60 8.26
C THR A 110 -31.34 20.55 8.32
N TRP A 111 -31.98 20.10 7.23
CA TRP A 111 -33.44 19.95 7.17
C TRP A 111 -33.97 18.86 8.09
N GLU A 112 -33.25 17.75 8.21
CA GLU A 112 -33.58 16.65 9.13
C GLU A 112 -33.29 16.97 10.61
N GLY A 113 -32.77 18.16 10.92
CA GLY A 113 -32.38 18.54 12.28
C GLY A 113 -31.20 17.71 12.83
N GLN A 114 -30.46 17.02 11.96
CA GLN A 114 -29.30 16.22 12.31
C GLN A 114 -28.08 17.14 12.52
N CYS A 115 -27.64 17.29 13.76
CA CYS A 115 -26.42 18.06 14.09
C CYS A 115 -25.13 17.21 13.97
N LEU A 116 -25.02 16.36 12.94
CA LEU A 116 -23.78 15.62 12.69
C LEU A 116 -22.66 16.60 12.39
N ASN A 117 -21.57 16.52 13.16
CA ASN A 117 -20.41 17.39 12.97
C ASN A 117 -19.91 17.29 11.52
N PRO A 118 -19.88 18.41 10.76
CA PRO A 118 -19.53 18.41 9.34
C PRO A 118 -18.15 17.80 9.03
N SER A 119 -17.20 17.93 9.96
CA SER A 119 -15.86 17.36 9.83
C SER A 119 -15.86 15.83 9.76
N ARG A 120 -16.88 15.15 10.31
CA ARG A 120 -16.96 13.67 10.31
C ARG A 120 -17.19 13.07 8.92
N TRP A 121 -17.71 13.84 7.99
CA TRP A 121 -17.91 13.44 6.59
C TRP A 121 -17.09 14.31 5.62
N GLY A 122 -16.05 14.98 6.15
CA GLY A 122 -15.06 15.67 5.33
C GLY A 122 -15.47 17.06 4.85
N TRP A 123 -16.48 17.69 5.45
CA TRP A 123 -16.75 19.12 5.24
C TRP A 123 -15.72 19.97 5.99
N LYS A 124 -15.14 20.92 5.26
CA LYS A 124 -14.32 21.98 5.84
C LYS A 124 -14.93 23.31 5.40
N LEU A 125 -15.30 24.12 6.37
CA LEU A 125 -15.74 25.51 6.18
C LEU A 125 -14.54 26.40 5.85
#